data_AF-A0A5D2TXH5-F1
#
_entry.id   AF-A0A5D2TXH5-F1
#
_cell.length_a   1.000
_cell.length_b   1.000
_cell.length_c   1.000
_cell.angle_alpha   90.00
_cell.angle_beta   90.00
_cell.angle_gamma   90.00
#
_symmetry.space_group_name_H-M   'P 1'
#
loop_
_entity.id
_entity.type
_entity.pdbx_description
1 polymer ?
#
loop_
_entity_poly.entity_id
_entity_poly.type
_entity_poly.pdbx_seq_one_letter_code
_entity_poly.pdbx_strand_id
1 'polypeptide(L)'
;MARFHNRKKKVFVKPIVKKQQQQQPNVDHITGNKIPKSFVFSRGKLPGPLRQLQMDLRKLMLPYTALKLKEKKRNNLKDFLNVAGPMGVTHFLILSKTETSPVLRVAKTPQGPTLTFKIHEYSLAVDISQSQLRPRCPQDLFKNPPLIVLSGFAAADEQLRLTTTMFKNIFPDIDINTVKLSSCQRIVLLNYNKDTKLIDFRHYSIRLQPVGVSRRIRKFVQNHQVPDLRNLQDVSDFVTKAGYGSESEADEEAATVTLTSDLSRVNRASTKSAVKLQEIGPRMTLQLTKIEGGLCAGEVMFSEYGNGGNKKKPGNEEGNEKEDGENDGQMEDSDEDDEADNEEDMEEGEED
;
A
#
# COMPACT_ATOMS: atom_id res chain seq x y z
N MET A 1 72.35 12.45 -30.79
CA MET A 1 72.40 11.67 -29.54
C MET A 1 71.26 12.11 -28.62
N ALA A 2 70.13 11.41 -28.68
CA ALA A 2 68.92 11.74 -27.94
C ALA A 2 69.01 11.19 -26.51
N ARG A 3 68.84 12.06 -25.51
CA ARG A 3 68.82 11.71 -24.08
C ARG A 3 67.43 11.16 -23.72
N PHE A 4 67.34 9.86 -23.46
CA PHE A 4 66.16 9.22 -22.90
C PHE A 4 65.98 9.63 -21.42
N HIS A 5 64.91 10.36 -21.11
CA HIS A 5 64.47 10.58 -19.74
C HIS A 5 63.50 9.47 -19.32
N ASN A 6 63.95 8.67 -18.37
CA ASN A 6 63.24 7.52 -17.82
C ASN A 6 62.10 8.00 -16.90
N ARG A 7 60.89 8.20 -17.44
CA ARG A 7 59.69 8.52 -16.65
C ARG A 7 59.15 7.25 -15.98
N LYS A 8 59.53 7.03 -14.73
CA LYS A 8 58.89 6.03 -13.85
C LYS A 8 57.38 6.33 -13.77
N LYS A 9 56.55 5.44 -14.34
CA LYS A 9 55.09 5.43 -14.15
C LYS A 9 54.79 5.23 -12.65
N LYS A 10 54.35 6.28 -11.97
CA LYS A 10 53.75 6.16 -10.63
C LYS A 10 52.39 5.48 -10.80
N VAL A 11 52.28 4.23 -10.33
CA VAL A 11 51.00 3.53 -10.22
C VAL A 11 50.16 4.28 -9.19
N PHE A 12 49.12 4.97 -9.66
CA PHE A 12 48.16 5.67 -8.81
C PHE A 12 47.18 4.64 -8.24
N VAL A 13 47.56 4.02 -7.12
CA VAL A 13 46.66 3.16 -6.35
C VAL A 13 45.61 4.06 -5.71
N LYS A 14 44.37 4.02 -6.23
CA LYS A 14 43.23 4.67 -5.58
C LYS A 14 43.12 4.08 -4.16
N PRO A 15 43.10 4.90 -3.09
CA PRO A 15 42.83 4.36 -1.77
C PRO A 15 41.44 3.74 -1.78
N ILE A 16 41.36 2.49 -1.37
CA ILE A 16 40.10 1.80 -1.07
C ILE A 16 39.48 2.58 0.08
N VAL A 17 38.63 3.53 -0.26
CA VAL A 17 37.68 4.12 0.69
C VAL A 17 36.80 2.95 1.09
N LYS A 18 37.10 2.37 2.26
CA LYS A 18 36.14 1.57 3.01
C LYS A 18 34.91 2.46 3.10
N LYS A 19 33.90 2.18 2.26
CA LYS A 19 32.54 2.66 2.45
C LYS A 19 32.19 2.19 3.86
N GLN A 20 32.36 3.09 4.82
CA GLN A 20 31.70 2.99 6.10
C GLN A 20 30.26 2.66 5.71
N GLN A 21 29.84 1.46 6.10
CA GLN A 21 28.46 1.05 6.01
C GLN A 21 27.66 2.22 6.54
N GLN A 22 26.95 2.90 5.65
CA GLN A 22 25.86 3.77 6.04
C GLN A 22 24.91 2.83 6.78
N GLN A 23 25.06 2.79 8.10
CA GLN A 23 24.04 2.31 8.99
C GLN A 23 22.82 3.14 8.63
N GLN A 24 21.91 2.52 7.87
CA GLN A 24 20.57 3.06 7.68
C GLN A 24 20.03 3.34 9.09
N PRO A 25 19.26 4.42 9.31
CA PRO A 25 18.59 4.65 10.59
C PRO A 25 17.55 3.54 10.73
N ASN A 26 17.97 2.41 11.30
CA ASN A 26 17.17 1.19 11.44
C ASN A 26 16.35 1.23 12.74
N VAL A 27 16.37 2.37 13.41
CA VAL A 27 15.79 2.64 14.72
C VAL A 27 15.37 4.11 14.71
N ASP A 28 14.16 4.41 15.15
CA ASP A 28 13.79 5.79 15.45
C ASP A 28 14.74 6.33 16.52
N HIS A 29 15.43 7.43 16.25
CA HIS A 29 16.37 8.07 17.18
C HIS A 29 15.70 8.56 18.49
N ILE A 30 14.37 8.47 18.58
CA ILE A 30 13.53 9.00 19.67
C ILE A 30 12.95 7.86 20.53
N THR A 31 12.53 6.74 19.92
CA THR A 31 11.83 5.65 20.62
C THR A 31 12.67 4.38 20.81
N GLY A 32 13.83 4.25 20.15
CA GLY A 32 14.66 3.04 20.27
C GLY A 32 14.03 1.76 19.69
N ASN A 33 12.81 1.88 19.13
CA ASN A 33 12.05 0.79 18.57
C ASN A 33 12.31 0.64 17.07
N LYS A 34 12.33 -0.61 16.61
CA LYS A 34 12.51 -0.96 15.20
C LYS A 34 11.26 -0.55 14.43
N ILE A 35 11.39 0.44 13.56
CA ILE A 35 10.30 0.91 12.71
C ILE A 35 9.76 -0.25 11.86
N PRO A 36 8.44 -0.53 11.88
CA PRO A 36 7.88 -1.57 11.04
C PRO A 36 8.04 -1.20 9.56
N LYS A 37 8.84 -1.99 8.85
CA LYS A 37 9.01 -1.87 7.39
C LYS A 37 8.12 -2.91 6.72
N SER A 38 7.54 -2.55 5.59
CA SER A 38 6.64 -3.43 4.85
C SER A 38 7.11 -3.68 3.42
N PHE A 39 6.84 -4.87 2.90
CA PHE A 39 6.95 -5.17 1.48
C PHE A 39 5.58 -5.43 0.89
N VAL A 40 5.31 -4.76 -0.23
CA VAL A 40 4.10 -4.97 -1.01
C VAL A 40 4.50 -5.61 -2.34
N PHE A 41 4.09 -6.85 -2.55
CA PHE A 41 4.38 -7.58 -3.77
C PHE A 41 3.23 -8.44 -4.26
N SER A 42 3.31 -8.86 -5.52
CA SER A 42 2.35 -9.76 -6.13
C SER A 42 2.86 -11.20 -6.19
N ARG A 43 1.93 -12.14 -6.13
CA ARG A 43 2.17 -13.57 -6.35
C ARG A 43 1.40 -14.03 -7.58
N GLY A 44 2.13 -14.60 -8.54
CA GLY A 44 1.59 -15.09 -9.80
C GLY A 44 1.42 -14.00 -10.86
N LYS A 45 0.68 -14.32 -11.94
CA LYS A 45 0.40 -13.38 -13.03
C LYS A 45 -0.78 -12.50 -12.65
N LEU A 46 -0.52 -11.21 -12.40
CA LEU A 46 -1.57 -10.22 -12.16
C LEU A 46 -2.02 -9.51 -13.46
N PRO A 47 -3.32 -9.25 -13.63
CA PRO A 47 -3.84 -8.35 -14.66
C PRO A 47 -3.42 -6.90 -14.41
N GLY A 48 -3.43 -6.08 -15.46
CA GLY A 48 -2.98 -4.69 -15.45
C GLY A 48 -3.54 -3.84 -14.29
N PRO A 49 -4.87 -3.82 -14.06
CA PRO A 49 -5.47 -3.07 -12.95
C PRO A 49 -4.97 -3.49 -11.57
N LEU A 50 -4.78 -4.79 -11.32
CA LEU A 50 -4.24 -5.26 -10.04
C LEU A 50 -2.77 -4.88 -9.85
N ARG A 51 -2.01 -4.74 -10.93
CA ARG A 51 -0.64 -4.21 -10.89
C ARG A 51 -0.63 -2.71 -10.54
N GLN A 52 -1.61 -1.96 -11.01
CA GLN A 52 -1.79 -0.56 -10.61
C GLN A 52 -2.20 -0.47 -9.14
N LEU A 53 -3.13 -1.32 -8.68
CA LEU A 53 -3.51 -1.41 -7.26
C LEU A 53 -2.31 -1.74 -6.37
N GLN A 54 -1.45 -2.65 -6.79
CA GLN A 54 -0.19 -2.96 -6.11
C GLN A 54 0.72 -1.72 -5.98
N MET A 55 0.85 -0.93 -7.05
CA MET A 55 1.62 0.32 -7.02
C MET A 55 0.98 1.36 -6.09
N ASP A 56 -0.34 1.42 -6.02
CA ASP A 56 -1.06 2.32 -5.12
C ASP A 56 -0.90 1.89 -3.65
N LEU A 57 -0.95 0.60 -3.36
CA LEU A 57 -0.62 0.06 -2.02
C LEU A 57 0.85 0.35 -1.63
N ARG A 58 1.78 0.25 -2.58
CA ARG A 58 3.18 0.65 -2.34
C ARG A 58 3.31 2.13 -1.98
N LYS A 59 2.58 3.02 -2.66
CA LYS A 59 2.54 4.45 -2.34
C LYS A 59 1.92 4.70 -0.98
N LEU A 60 0.83 4.00 -0.65
CA LEU A 60 0.15 4.11 0.64
C LEU A 60 1.11 3.80 1.80
N MET A 61 1.92 2.76 1.66
CA MET A 61 2.85 2.29 2.69
C MET A 61 4.20 3.03 2.74
N LEU A 62 4.39 4.11 1.98
CA LEU A 62 5.58 4.98 2.10
C LEU A 62 5.61 5.70 3.47
N PRO A 63 6.79 6.03 4.03
CA PRO A 63 8.13 5.86 3.46
C PRO A 63 8.76 4.48 3.73
N TYR A 64 8.19 3.66 4.60
CA TYR A 64 8.79 2.42 5.11
C TYR A 64 8.61 1.21 4.18
N THR A 65 8.47 1.47 2.88
CA THR A 65 8.20 0.45 1.86
C THR A 65 9.06 0.69 0.62
N ALA A 66 9.52 -0.41 0.02
CA ALA A 66 10.31 -0.36 -1.20
C ALA A 66 9.42 -0.14 -2.44
N LEU A 67 9.34 1.11 -2.92
CA LEU A 67 8.57 1.44 -4.15
C LEU A 67 9.11 0.74 -5.41
N LYS A 68 10.44 0.61 -5.51
CA LYS A 68 11.14 0.05 -6.68
C LYS A 68 11.42 -1.45 -6.58
N LEU A 69 10.73 -2.17 -5.69
CA LEU A 69 10.85 -3.62 -5.62
C LEU A 69 10.38 -4.23 -6.95
N LYS A 70 11.30 -4.88 -7.68
CA LYS A 70 11.00 -5.52 -8.96
C LYS A 70 10.78 -7.01 -8.74
N GLU A 71 9.55 -7.45 -8.96
CA GLU A 71 9.18 -8.85 -8.91
C GLU A 71 9.52 -9.53 -10.23
N LYS A 72 10.29 -10.61 -10.15
CA LYS A 72 10.48 -11.54 -11.27
C LYS A 72 9.47 -12.67 -11.13
N LYS A 73 8.98 -13.21 -12.25
CA LYS A 73 8.03 -14.34 -12.26
C LYS A 73 8.56 -15.59 -11.55
N ARG A 74 9.90 -15.78 -11.57
CA ARG A 74 10.59 -16.90 -10.92
C ARG A 74 10.75 -16.73 -9.40
N ASN A 75 10.40 -15.57 -8.83
CA ASN A 75 10.68 -15.28 -7.44
C ASN A 75 9.69 -16.01 -6.52
N ASN A 76 10.23 -16.76 -5.56
CA ASN A 76 9.45 -17.49 -4.57
C ASN A 76 9.31 -16.68 -3.27
N LEU A 77 8.36 -17.08 -2.42
CA LEU A 77 8.17 -16.46 -1.11
C LEU A 77 9.43 -16.56 -0.23
N LYS A 78 10.18 -17.67 -0.36
CA LYS A 78 11.46 -17.88 0.33
C LYS A 78 12.50 -16.81 -0.04
N ASP A 79 12.54 -16.39 -1.30
CA ASP A 79 13.47 -15.36 -1.78
C ASP A 79 13.14 -14.01 -1.14
N PHE A 80 11.86 -13.66 -1.02
CA PHE A 80 11.44 -12.45 -0.31
C PHE A 80 11.76 -12.50 1.17
N LEU A 81 11.65 -13.67 1.83
CA LEU A 81 12.05 -13.84 3.22
C LEU A 81 13.56 -13.65 3.42
N ASN A 82 14.37 -14.21 2.52
CA ASN A 82 15.82 -14.05 2.53
C ASN A 82 16.25 -12.59 2.35
N VAL A 83 15.52 -11.80 1.53
CA VAL A 83 15.76 -10.36 1.37
C VAL A 83 15.21 -9.55 2.55
N ALA A 84 14.09 -9.96 3.12
CA ALA A 84 13.43 -9.26 4.23
C ALA A 84 14.27 -9.26 5.51
N GLY A 85 14.99 -10.35 5.79
CA GLY A 85 15.88 -10.49 6.95
C GLY A 85 16.87 -9.32 7.11
N PRO A 86 17.82 -9.12 6.18
CA PRO A 86 18.80 -8.04 6.26
C PRO A 86 18.18 -6.64 6.15
N MET A 87 17.05 -6.49 5.46
CA MET A 87 16.36 -5.19 5.35
C MET A 87 15.51 -4.85 6.58
N GLY A 88 15.32 -5.81 7.49
CA GLY A 88 14.54 -5.64 8.72
C GLY A 88 13.04 -5.48 8.46
N VAL A 89 12.52 -6.07 7.38
CA VAL A 89 11.09 -6.00 7.02
C VAL A 89 10.28 -6.91 7.94
N THR A 90 9.19 -6.38 8.46
CA THR A 90 8.33 -7.03 9.46
C THR A 90 6.98 -7.47 8.92
N HIS A 91 6.50 -6.83 7.85
CA HIS A 91 5.18 -7.12 7.28
C HIS A 91 5.24 -7.32 5.76
N PHE A 92 4.51 -8.31 5.27
CA PHE A 92 4.29 -8.55 3.86
C PHE A 92 2.82 -8.30 3.52
N LEU A 93 2.59 -7.56 2.44
CA LEU A 93 1.31 -7.42 1.79
C LEU A 93 1.44 -8.08 0.41
N ILE A 94 0.73 -9.18 0.24
CA ILE A 94 0.84 -10.05 -0.93
C ILE A 94 -0.48 -10.02 -1.68
N LEU A 95 -0.46 -9.45 -2.88
CA LEU A 95 -1.60 -9.52 -3.79
C LEU A 95 -1.52 -10.78 -4.64
N SER A 96 -2.60 -11.53 -4.69
CA SER A 96 -2.74 -12.70 -5.57
C SER A 96 -4.08 -12.68 -6.26
N LYS A 97 -4.17 -13.32 -7.41
CA LYS A 97 -5.43 -13.55 -8.11
C LYS A 97 -5.76 -15.03 -8.05
N THR A 98 -6.94 -15.38 -7.53
CA THR A 98 -7.54 -16.71 -7.74
C THR A 98 -8.46 -16.65 -8.94
N GLU A 99 -9.01 -17.80 -9.36
CA GLU A 99 -9.96 -17.87 -10.48
C GLU A 99 -11.21 -17.03 -10.23
N THR A 100 -11.65 -16.96 -8.98
CA THR A 100 -12.91 -16.31 -8.59
C THR A 100 -12.74 -14.85 -8.18
N SER A 101 -11.62 -14.45 -7.57
CA SER A 101 -11.46 -13.09 -7.03
C SER A 101 -10.00 -12.71 -6.72
N PRO A 102 -9.67 -11.41 -6.64
CA PRO A 102 -8.40 -10.96 -6.08
C PRO A 102 -8.37 -11.17 -4.56
N VAL A 103 -7.21 -11.59 -4.06
CA VAL A 103 -6.97 -11.88 -2.65
C VAL A 103 -5.75 -11.11 -2.17
N LEU A 104 -5.91 -10.38 -1.07
CA LEU A 104 -4.85 -9.68 -0.34
C LEU A 104 -4.48 -10.49 0.90
N ARG A 105 -3.22 -10.92 0.97
CA ARG A 105 -2.65 -11.58 2.14
C ARG A 105 -1.77 -10.61 2.90
N VAL A 106 -2.01 -10.45 4.19
CA VAL A 106 -1.21 -9.62 5.09
C VAL A 106 -0.53 -10.57 6.07
N ALA A 107 0.80 -10.60 6.07
CA ALA A 107 1.56 -11.53 6.89
C ALA A 107 2.65 -10.83 7.70
N LYS A 108 2.91 -11.35 8.89
CA LYS A 108 4.03 -10.92 9.73
C LYS A 108 5.23 -11.83 9.49
N THR A 109 6.39 -11.25 9.19
CA THR A 109 7.65 -11.98 9.02
C THR A 109 8.45 -12.00 10.33
N PRO A 110 9.22 -13.08 10.62
CA PRO A 110 9.43 -14.29 9.83
C PRO A 110 8.47 -15.46 10.14
N GLN A 111 7.82 -15.49 11.30
CA GLN A 111 7.08 -16.67 11.77
C GLN A 111 5.59 -16.72 11.40
N GLY A 112 4.98 -15.66 10.85
CA GLY A 112 3.52 -15.52 10.78
C GLY A 112 2.99 -14.72 11.98
N PRO A 113 1.68 -14.41 12.08
CA PRO A 113 0.55 -14.99 11.37
C PRO A 113 0.30 -14.39 9.97
N THR A 114 -0.59 -15.02 9.20
CA THR A 114 -1.07 -14.56 7.88
C THR A 114 -2.58 -14.41 7.88
N LEU A 115 -3.06 -13.22 7.55
CA LEU A 115 -4.47 -12.91 7.31
C LEU A 115 -4.73 -12.91 5.81
N THR A 116 -5.75 -13.62 5.38
CA THR A 116 -6.18 -13.68 3.99
C THR A 116 -7.50 -12.96 3.84
N PHE A 117 -7.48 -11.88 3.06
CA PHE A 117 -8.64 -11.08 2.73
C PHE A 117 -9.03 -11.28 1.27
N LYS A 118 -10.30 -11.61 1.03
CA LYS A 118 -10.88 -11.55 -0.31
C LYS A 118 -11.27 -10.10 -0.62
N ILE A 119 -10.88 -9.60 -1.77
CA ILE A 119 -11.27 -8.28 -2.27
C ILE A 119 -12.56 -8.45 -3.08
N HIS A 120 -13.64 -7.78 -2.65
CA HIS A 120 -14.91 -7.78 -3.39
C HIS A 120 -14.91 -6.67 -4.45
N GLU A 121 -14.73 -5.44 -4.01
CA GLU A 121 -14.68 -4.28 -4.88
C GLU A 121 -13.37 -3.52 -4.64
N TYR A 122 -12.82 -2.96 -5.70
CA TYR A 122 -11.66 -2.09 -5.60
C TYR A 122 -11.78 -0.95 -6.61
N SER A 123 -11.20 0.20 -6.27
CA SER A 123 -11.04 1.34 -7.18
C SER A 123 -9.62 1.85 -7.09
N LEU A 124 -9.05 2.18 -8.25
CA LEU A 124 -7.68 2.65 -8.35
C LEU A 124 -7.56 4.11 -7.90
N ALA A 125 -6.38 4.51 -7.45
CA ALA A 125 -6.15 5.91 -7.07
C ALA A 125 -6.33 6.86 -8.26
N VAL A 126 -6.05 6.38 -9.48
CA VAL A 126 -6.25 7.15 -10.72
C VAL A 126 -7.73 7.46 -10.94
N ASP A 127 -8.59 6.45 -10.85
CA ASP A 127 -10.04 6.61 -11.07
C ASP A 127 -10.67 7.53 -10.01
N ILE A 128 -10.24 7.38 -8.74
CA ILE A 128 -10.68 8.24 -7.65
C ILE A 128 -10.24 9.69 -7.91
N SER A 129 -9.01 9.90 -8.36
CA SER A 129 -8.53 11.24 -8.69
C SER A 129 -9.32 11.89 -9.84
N GLN A 130 -9.74 11.11 -10.84
CA GLN A 130 -10.53 11.58 -11.98
C GLN A 130 -11.98 11.88 -11.58
N SER A 131 -12.55 11.11 -10.64
CA SER A 131 -13.90 11.35 -10.13
C SER A 131 -14.03 12.65 -9.31
N GLN A 132 -12.91 13.18 -8.81
CA GLN A 132 -12.90 14.39 -8.01
C GLN A 132 -12.83 15.64 -8.89
N LEU A 133 -13.61 16.67 -8.53
CA LEU A 133 -13.58 17.96 -9.21
C LEU A 133 -12.21 18.66 -9.09
N ARG A 134 -11.48 18.44 -7.99
CA ARG A 134 -10.18 19.06 -7.69
C ARG A 134 -9.24 18.08 -6.99
N PRO A 135 -8.68 17.10 -7.72
CA PRO A 135 -7.74 16.15 -7.13
C PRO A 135 -6.46 16.89 -6.74
N ARG A 136 -6.00 16.68 -5.50
CA ARG A 136 -4.76 17.25 -4.98
C ARG A 136 -3.98 16.14 -4.28
N CYS A 137 -2.90 15.70 -4.91
CA CYS A 137 -2.00 14.70 -4.35
C CYS A 137 -0.54 15.21 -4.41
N PRO A 138 -0.15 16.14 -3.52
CA PRO A 138 1.25 16.58 -3.43
C PRO A 138 2.17 15.42 -3.07
N GLN A 139 3.30 15.31 -3.77
CA GLN A 139 4.25 14.20 -3.58
C GLN A 139 4.86 14.18 -2.17
N ASP A 140 4.91 15.33 -1.50
CA ASP A 140 5.42 15.45 -0.13
C ASP A 140 4.57 14.69 0.91
N LEU A 141 3.29 14.41 0.61
CA LEU A 141 2.41 13.63 1.50
C LEU A 141 2.99 12.25 1.82
N PHE A 142 3.68 11.65 0.84
CA PHE A 142 4.20 10.29 0.95
C PHE A 142 5.51 10.18 1.73
N LYS A 143 6.11 11.32 2.14
CA LYS A 143 7.29 11.33 3.00
C LYS A 143 6.97 10.92 4.43
N ASN A 144 5.77 11.27 4.91
CA ASN A 144 5.33 10.99 6.27
C ASN A 144 4.46 9.72 6.31
N PRO A 145 4.56 8.86 7.34
CA PRO A 145 3.70 7.69 7.45
C PRO A 145 2.21 8.07 7.64
N PRO A 146 1.27 7.23 7.20
CA PRO A 146 -0.15 7.45 7.43
C PRO A 146 -0.56 7.07 8.86
N LEU A 147 -1.58 7.76 9.38
CA LEU A 147 -2.28 7.41 10.61
C LEU A 147 -3.31 6.32 10.34
N ILE A 148 -3.49 5.39 11.27
CA ILE A 148 -4.54 4.37 11.16
C ILE A 148 -5.72 4.71 12.07
N VAL A 149 -6.93 4.63 11.52
CA VAL A 149 -8.19 4.73 12.28
C VAL A 149 -8.96 3.43 12.07
N LEU A 150 -9.22 2.73 13.17
CA LEU A 150 -9.95 1.48 13.19
C LEU A 150 -11.34 1.76 13.77
N SER A 151 -12.38 1.60 12.94
CA SER A 151 -13.78 1.80 13.31
C SER A 151 -14.54 0.47 13.25
N GLY A 152 -15.43 0.23 14.23
CA GLY A 152 -16.31 -0.94 14.23
C GLY A 152 -15.65 -2.27 14.62
N PHE A 153 -14.34 -2.32 14.83
CA PHE A 153 -13.64 -3.50 15.36
C PHE A 153 -14.00 -3.71 16.84
N ALA A 154 -15.03 -4.51 17.10
CA ALA A 154 -15.41 -4.88 18.46
C ALA A 154 -14.42 -5.89 19.04
N ALA A 155 -14.04 -5.69 20.30
CA ALA A 155 -13.07 -6.53 21.01
C ALA A 155 -13.56 -7.95 21.36
N ALA A 156 -14.79 -8.32 20.97
CA ALA A 156 -15.40 -9.59 21.34
C ALA A 156 -14.86 -10.78 20.51
N ASP A 157 -14.61 -10.59 19.22
CA ASP A 157 -14.11 -11.67 18.35
C ASP A 157 -12.58 -11.67 18.35
N GLU A 158 -11.98 -12.80 18.75
CA GLU A 158 -10.52 -12.96 18.79
C GLU A 158 -9.87 -12.71 17.41
N GLN A 159 -10.57 -13.06 16.34
CA GLN A 159 -10.16 -12.84 14.95
C GLN A 159 -10.05 -11.36 14.60
N LEU A 160 -11.01 -10.55 15.06
CA LEU A 160 -11.01 -9.11 14.87
C LEU A 160 -9.95 -8.45 15.73
N ARG A 161 -9.72 -8.95 16.96
CA ARG A 161 -8.61 -8.51 17.81
C ARG A 161 -7.27 -8.74 17.13
N LEU A 162 -7.02 -9.94 16.59
CA LEU A 162 -5.77 -10.24 15.89
C LEU A 162 -5.60 -9.36 14.65
N THR A 163 -6.68 -9.14 13.89
CA THR A 163 -6.69 -8.26 12.72
C THR A 163 -6.34 -6.82 13.12
N THR A 164 -6.95 -6.31 14.19
CA THR A 164 -6.69 -4.98 14.75
C THR A 164 -5.22 -4.84 15.18
N THR A 165 -4.70 -5.83 15.90
CA THR A 165 -3.29 -5.85 16.34
C THR A 165 -2.33 -5.90 15.15
N MET A 166 -2.62 -6.70 14.12
CA MET A 166 -1.79 -6.76 12.92
C MET A 166 -1.79 -5.42 12.18
N PHE A 167 -2.96 -4.83 11.91
CA PHE A 167 -3.03 -3.54 11.24
C PHE A 167 -2.43 -2.40 12.04
N LYS A 168 -2.55 -2.42 13.37
CA LYS A 168 -1.86 -1.46 14.24
C LYS A 168 -0.34 -1.58 14.11
N ASN A 169 0.20 -2.80 14.16
CA ASN A 169 1.65 -3.05 14.11
C ASN A 169 2.29 -2.79 12.73
N ILE A 170 1.49 -2.72 11.67
CA ILE A 170 1.98 -2.39 10.31
C ILE A 170 2.47 -0.95 10.24
N PHE A 171 1.86 -0.05 11.00
CA PHE A 171 2.25 1.36 11.07
C PHE A 171 3.04 1.62 12.35
N PRO A 172 3.95 2.62 12.37
CA PRO A 172 4.67 2.96 13.60
C PRO A 172 3.67 3.41 14.67
N ASP A 173 3.92 3.00 15.91
CA ASP A 173 3.14 3.48 17.05
C ASP A 173 3.31 5.00 17.22
N ILE A 174 2.24 5.66 17.67
CA ILE A 174 2.14 7.11 17.69
C ILE A 174 1.90 7.55 19.12
N ASP A 175 2.89 8.21 19.69
CA ASP A 175 2.77 8.83 21.01
C ASP A 175 2.25 10.27 20.87
N ILE A 176 1.11 10.56 21.50
CA ILE A 176 0.41 11.84 21.39
C ILE A 176 1.31 13.03 21.81
N ASN A 177 2.24 12.79 22.74
CA ASN A 177 3.09 13.83 23.32
C ASN A 177 4.32 14.19 22.49
N THR A 178 4.80 13.27 21.64
CA THR A 178 6.08 13.44 20.92
C THR A 178 5.88 13.72 19.43
N VAL A 179 4.68 13.44 18.90
CA VAL A 179 4.40 13.46 17.47
C VAL A 179 4.17 14.86 16.94
N LYS A 180 4.84 15.19 15.84
CA LYS A 180 4.67 16.47 15.14
C LYS A 180 3.40 16.43 14.30
N LEU A 181 2.46 17.35 14.58
CA LEU A 181 1.22 17.48 13.80
C LEU A 181 1.49 17.75 12.31
N SER A 182 2.63 18.35 11.96
CA SER A 182 3.03 18.58 10.57
C SER A 182 3.31 17.31 9.78
N SER A 183 3.72 16.22 10.44
CA SER A 183 3.87 14.90 9.80
C SER A 183 2.53 14.18 9.60
N CYS A 184 1.51 14.50 10.39
CA CYS A 184 0.19 13.88 10.32
C CYS A 184 -0.63 14.45 9.15
N GLN A 185 -0.36 13.96 7.94
CA GLN A 185 -1.02 14.45 6.71
C GLN A 185 -1.91 13.40 6.03
N ARG A 186 -1.76 12.12 6.38
CA ARG A 186 -2.47 11.00 5.74
C ARG A 186 -3.16 10.13 6.79
N ILE A 187 -4.35 9.63 6.44
CA ILE A 187 -5.15 8.73 7.27
C ILE A 187 -5.59 7.54 6.42
N VAL A 188 -5.39 6.34 6.96
CA VAL A 188 -6.02 5.10 6.50
C VAL A 188 -7.16 4.78 7.46
N LEU A 189 -8.38 4.77 6.93
CA LEU A 189 -9.59 4.39 7.65
C LEU A 189 -9.93 2.95 7.28
N LEU A 190 -10.07 2.11 8.30
CA LEU A 190 -10.63 0.79 8.21
C LEU A 190 -11.94 0.79 8.98
N ASN A 191 -13.05 0.55 8.29
CA ASN A 191 -14.37 0.47 8.91
C ASN A 191 -14.91 -0.95 8.78
N TYR A 192 -15.12 -1.62 9.90
CA TYR A 192 -15.72 -2.95 9.93
C TYR A 192 -17.22 -2.86 10.17
N ASN A 193 -18.01 -3.41 9.26
CA ASN A 193 -19.45 -3.58 9.45
C ASN A 193 -19.76 -5.00 9.93
N LYS A 194 -20.41 -5.11 11.10
CA LYS A 194 -20.73 -6.39 11.74
C LYS A 194 -21.76 -7.21 10.95
N ASP A 195 -22.69 -6.54 10.27
CA ASP A 195 -23.79 -7.21 9.58
C ASP A 195 -23.34 -7.85 8.27
N THR A 196 -22.52 -7.12 7.51
CA THR A 196 -22.00 -7.59 6.22
C THR A 196 -20.68 -8.35 6.34
N LYS A 197 -20.00 -8.27 7.49
CA LYS A 197 -18.63 -8.78 7.71
C LYS A 197 -17.58 -8.22 6.74
N LEU A 198 -17.89 -7.07 6.14
CA LEU A 198 -16.99 -6.38 5.22
C LEU A 198 -16.19 -5.30 5.96
N ILE A 199 -14.95 -5.15 5.54
CA ILE A 199 -14.02 -4.11 5.97
C ILE A 199 -13.87 -3.13 4.80
N ASP A 200 -14.34 -1.90 5.00
CA ASP A 200 -14.08 -0.81 4.08
C ASP A 200 -12.69 -0.23 4.37
N PHE A 201 -11.83 -0.24 3.37
CA PHE A 201 -10.53 0.39 3.40
C PHE A 201 -10.54 1.66 2.56
N ARG A 202 -10.25 2.80 3.21
CA ARG A 202 -10.24 4.11 2.57
C ARG A 202 -9.00 4.90 2.98
N HIS A 203 -8.45 5.65 2.04
CA HIS A 203 -7.24 6.45 2.27
C HIS A 203 -7.50 7.92 1.97
N TYR A 204 -7.36 8.74 3.00
CA TYR A 204 -7.61 10.17 2.99
C TYR A 204 -6.34 10.98 3.29
N SER A 205 -6.20 12.12 2.62
CA SER A 205 -5.36 13.24 3.00
C SER A 205 -6.11 14.13 3.99
N ILE A 206 -5.41 14.57 5.03
CA ILE A 206 -5.90 15.62 5.93
C ILE A 206 -5.59 16.97 5.32
N ARG A 207 -6.59 17.83 5.24
CA ARG A 207 -6.44 19.24 4.90
C ARG A 207 -6.99 20.09 6.03
N LEU A 208 -6.17 21.03 6.50
CA LEU A 208 -6.59 22.02 7.47
C LEU A 208 -7.10 23.27 6.75
N GLN A 209 -8.34 23.65 7.06
CA GLN A 209 -8.98 24.85 6.58
C GLN A 209 -9.17 25.83 7.74
N PRO A 210 -8.53 27.01 7.74
CA PRO A 210 -8.70 27.99 8.82
C PRO A 210 -10.14 28.53 8.80
N VAL A 211 -10.78 28.55 9.97
CA VAL A 211 -12.13 29.08 10.20
C VAL A 211 -12.02 30.57 10.53
N GLY A 212 -12.96 31.38 10.05
CA GLY A 212 -12.96 32.83 10.29
C GLY A 212 -12.15 33.67 9.30
N VAL A 213 -11.66 33.07 8.20
CA VAL A 213 -10.95 33.79 7.12
C VAL A 213 -11.73 33.67 5.81
N SER A 214 -11.95 34.81 5.14
CA SER A 214 -12.67 34.84 3.85
C SER A 214 -11.97 34.02 2.76
N ARG A 215 -12.72 33.44 1.82
CA ARG A 215 -12.18 32.64 0.72
C ARG A 215 -11.14 33.41 -0.13
N ARG A 216 -11.28 34.73 -0.23
CA ARG A 216 -10.37 35.63 -0.98
C ARG A 216 -9.02 35.75 -0.29
N ILE A 217 -9.01 36.02 1.01
CA ILE A 217 -7.78 36.04 1.81
C ILE A 217 -7.10 34.68 1.75
N ARG A 218 -7.87 33.59 1.80
CA ARG A 218 -7.31 32.23 1.66
C ARG A 218 -6.62 32.01 0.30
N LYS A 219 -7.26 32.40 -0.81
CA LYS A 219 -6.66 32.30 -2.16
C LYS A 219 -5.43 33.19 -2.30
N PHE A 220 -5.45 34.39 -1.72
CA PHE A 220 -4.32 35.31 -1.74
C PHE A 220 -3.13 34.75 -0.96
N VAL A 221 -3.34 34.27 0.27
CA VAL A 221 -2.24 33.83 1.14
C VAL A 221 -1.73 32.42 0.76
N GLN A 222 -2.61 31.51 0.33
CA GLN A 222 -2.21 30.13 0.00
C GLN A 222 -1.77 29.94 -1.44
N ASN A 223 -2.43 30.61 -2.40
CA ASN A 223 -2.16 30.41 -3.83
C ASN A 223 -1.43 31.60 -4.47
N HIS A 224 -1.09 32.64 -3.69
CA HIS A 224 -0.50 33.89 -4.20
C HIS A 224 -1.30 34.52 -5.35
N GLN A 225 -2.59 34.21 -5.43
CA GLN A 225 -3.47 34.73 -6.47
C GLN A 225 -3.88 36.14 -6.07
N VAL A 226 -3.39 37.13 -6.82
CA VAL A 226 -3.75 38.53 -6.62
C VAL A 226 -5.24 38.70 -6.91
N PRO A 227 -6.06 39.12 -5.92
CA PRO A 227 -7.46 39.41 -6.13
C PRO A 227 -7.61 40.63 -7.03
N ASP A 228 -8.74 40.71 -7.74
CA ASP A 228 -9.08 41.92 -8.48
C ASP A 228 -9.47 43.03 -7.49
N LEU A 229 -8.66 44.09 -7.45
CA LEU A 229 -8.82 45.23 -6.54
C LEU A 229 -9.60 46.39 -7.17
N ARG A 230 -9.99 46.29 -8.45
CA ARG A 230 -10.61 47.41 -9.20
C ARG A 230 -11.90 47.94 -8.57
N ASN A 231 -12.65 47.09 -7.85
CA ASN A 231 -13.93 47.44 -7.24
C ASN A 231 -13.86 47.68 -5.73
N LEU A 232 -12.66 47.81 -5.15
CA LEU A 232 -12.44 47.96 -3.72
C LEU A 232 -11.71 49.28 -3.47
N GLN A 233 -12.27 50.14 -2.62
CA GLN A 233 -11.67 51.43 -2.29
C GLN A 233 -10.74 51.33 -1.08
N ASP A 234 -10.99 50.39 -0.17
CA ASP A 234 -10.17 50.17 1.03
C ASP A 234 -9.84 48.67 1.27
N VAL A 235 -8.76 48.42 2.02
CA VAL A 235 -8.38 47.10 2.53
C VAL A 235 -9.45 46.55 3.46
N SER A 236 -10.13 47.42 4.22
CA SER A 236 -11.26 47.05 5.06
C SER A 236 -12.39 46.42 4.22
N ASP A 237 -12.73 47.01 3.06
CA ASP A 237 -13.71 46.45 2.12
C ASP A 237 -13.32 45.07 1.61
N PHE A 238 -12.03 44.79 1.44
CA PHE A 238 -11.59 43.45 1.00
C PHE A 238 -11.85 42.38 2.07
N VAL A 239 -11.78 42.75 3.35
CA VAL A 239 -11.96 41.84 4.49
C VAL A 239 -13.43 41.75 4.90
N THR A 240 -14.16 42.86 4.91
CA THR A 240 -15.53 42.97 5.46
C THR A 240 -16.64 42.80 4.43
N LYS A 241 -16.38 42.98 3.12
CA LYS A 241 -17.42 42.86 2.07
C LYS A 241 -17.78 41.39 1.85
N ALA A 242 -18.71 40.91 2.68
CA ALA A 242 -19.23 39.54 2.71
C ALA A 242 -20.08 39.17 1.46
N GLY A 243 -20.49 40.13 0.64
CA GLY A 243 -21.54 39.92 -0.38
C GLY A 243 -21.10 39.53 -1.80
N TYR A 244 -19.87 39.05 -2.03
CA TYR A 244 -19.36 38.91 -3.42
C TYR A 244 -18.66 37.58 -3.72
N GLY A 245 -19.23 36.49 -3.19
CA GLY A 245 -18.91 35.14 -3.62
C GLY A 245 -19.88 34.14 -3.01
N SER A 246 -20.72 33.51 -3.84
CA SER A 246 -21.67 32.44 -3.51
C SER A 246 -21.37 31.74 -2.18
N GLU A 247 -22.13 32.13 -1.16
CA GLU A 247 -22.18 31.54 0.18
C GLU A 247 -22.99 30.23 0.19
N SER A 248 -23.07 29.52 -0.94
CA SER A 248 -23.87 28.29 -1.08
C SER A 248 -23.23 27.04 -0.47
N GLU A 249 -22.23 27.20 0.39
CA GLU A 249 -21.85 26.15 1.32
C GLU A 249 -21.66 26.84 2.67
N ALA A 250 -22.76 26.93 3.41
CA ALA A 250 -22.68 26.93 4.86
C ALA A 250 -21.80 25.72 5.24
N ASP A 251 -20.56 26.01 5.65
CA ASP A 251 -19.60 25.05 6.26
C ASP A 251 -20.12 24.72 7.68
N GLU A 252 -21.45 24.56 7.82
CA GLU A 252 -22.15 24.22 9.04
C GLU A 252 -21.74 22.80 9.40
N GLU A 253 -21.18 22.66 10.61
CA GLU A 253 -20.86 21.38 11.23
C GLU A 253 -19.60 20.65 10.76
N ALA A 254 -18.62 21.34 10.16
CA ALA A 254 -17.27 20.76 10.08
C ALA A 254 -16.68 20.60 11.49
N ALA A 255 -16.07 19.44 11.78
CA ALA A 255 -15.33 19.19 13.02
C ALA A 255 -14.22 20.24 13.19
N THR A 256 -14.52 21.32 13.92
CA THR A 256 -13.57 22.39 14.21
C THR A 256 -12.66 21.95 15.33
N VAL A 257 -11.35 22.12 15.14
CA VAL A 257 -10.32 21.79 16.12
C VAL A 257 -9.50 23.04 16.39
N THR A 258 -9.25 23.33 17.66
CA THR A 258 -8.32 24.39 18.06
C THR A 258 -6.90 23.84 17.92
N LEU A 259 -6.09 24.48 17.09
CA LEU A 259 -4.72 24.03 16.86
C LEU A 259 -3.84 24.35 18.07
N THR A 260 -3.03 23.38 18.52
CA THR A 260 -2.08 23.57 19.62
C THR A 260 -0.73 24.14 19.17
N SER A 261 -0.43 24.07 17.87
CA SER A 261 0.85 24.54 17.29
C SER A 261 0.66 25.12 15.90
N ASP A 262 1.65 25.92 15.47
CA ASP A 262 1.70 26.51 14.14
C ASP A 262 1.96 25.42 13.08
N LEU A 263 0.98 25.21 12.20
CA LEU A 263 1.03 24.20 11.14
C LEU A 263 1.27 24.79 9.77
N SER A 264 0.83 26.04 9.55
CA SER A 264 1.11 26.77 8.31
C SER A 264 1.07 28.28 8.54
N ARG A 265 1.49 29.06 7.53
CA ARG A 265 1.41 30.53 7.56
C ARG A 265 0.00 31.04 7.90
N VAL A 266 -1.05 30.28 7.57
CA VAL A 266 -2.45 30.63 7.82
C VAL A 266 -3.04 29.87 9.01
N ASN A 267 -2.48 28.71 9.34
CA ASN A 267 -2.95 27.86 10.42
C ASN A 267 -2.00 28.03 11.62
N ARG A 268 -2.24 29.08 12.39
CA ARG A 268 -1.46 29.40 13.59
C ARG A 268 -2.00 28.68 14.83
N ALA A 269 -1.15 28.52 15.83
CA ALA A 269 -1.52 28.05 17.15
C ALA A 269 -2.69 28.87 17.71
N SER A 270 -3.58 28.21 18.45
CA SER A 270 -4.80 28.77 19.05
C SER A 270 -5.88 29.23 18.06
N THR A 271 -5.68 29.05 16.75
CA THR A 271 -6.74 29.31 15.75
C THR A 271 -7.62 28.09 15.55
N LYS A 272 -8.94 28.32 15.38
CA LYS A 272 -9.89 27.26 15.02
C LYS A 272 -9.69 26.89 13.55
N SER A 273 -9.40 25.63 13.28
CA SER A 273 -9.29 25.09 11.94
C SER A 273 -10.29 23.93 11.76
N ALA A 274 -11.00 23.95 10.64
CA ALA A 274 -11.83 22.85 10.20
C ALA A 274 -10.96 21.79 9.51
N VAL A 275 -11.14 20.54 9.91
CA VAL A 275 -10.46 19.41 9.27
C VAL A 275 -11.29 18.94 8.09
N LYS A 276 -10.74 19.05 6.88
CA LYS A 276 -11.34 18.49 5.66
C LYS A 276 -10.53 17.28 5.21
N LEU A 277 -11.23 16.20 4.89
CA LEU A 277 -10.63 14.99 4.33
C LEU A 277 -10.75 15.04 2.82
N GLN A 278 -9.64 14.81 2.13
CA GLN A 278 -9.63 14.63 0.68
C GLN A 278 -9.18 13.21 0.38
N GLU A 279 -9.91 12.49 -0.46
CA GLU A 279 -9.55 11.11 -0.76
C GLU A 279 -8.39 11.02 -1.76
N ILE A 280 -7.43 10.15 -1.46
CA ILE A 280 -6.28 9.86 -2.33
C ILE A 280 -6.49 8.51 -3.04
N GLY A 281 -7.09 7.54 -2.34
CA GLY A 281 -7.21 6.15 -2.80
C GLY A 281 -6.01 5.27 -2.41
N PRO A 282 -6.08 3.94 -2.62
CA PRO A 282 -7.18 3.18 -3.24
C PRO A 282 -8.39 2.98 -2.31
N ARG A 283 -9.55 2.67 -2.90
CA ARG A 283 -10.74 2.16 -2.19
C ARG A 283 -10.80 0.65 -2.35
N MET A 284 -11.08 -0.07 -1.27
CA MET A 284 -11.35 -1.50 -1.36
C MET A 284 -12.31 -1.98 -0.28
N THR A 285 -13.16 -2.93 -0.63
CA THR A 285 -13.96 -3.72 0.31
C THR A 285 -13.31 -5.09 0.48
N LEU A 286 -12.92 -5.38 1.72
CA LEU A 286 -12.19 -6.58 2.10
C LEU A 286 -13.09 -7.47 2.97
N GLN A 287 -13.04 -8.78 2.75
CA GLN A 287 -13.68 -9.77 3.61
C GLN A 287 -12.61 -10.70 4.17
N LEU A 288 -12.63 -10.92 5.49
CA LEU A 288 -11.67 -11.80 6.15
C LEU A 288 -12.04 -13.26 5.91
N THR A 289 -11.28 -13.96 5.07
CA THR A 289 -11.57 -15.33 4.66
C THR A 289 -10.86 -16.37 5.52
N LYS A 290 -9.58 -16.13 5.85
CA LYS A 290 -8.74 -17.13 6.53
C LYS A 290 -7.69 -16.48 7.42
N ILE A 291 -7.43 -17.08 8.58
CA ILE A 291 -6.29 -16.77 9.46
C ILE A 291 -5.42 -18.01 9.59
N GLU A 292 -4.13 -17.86 9.32
CA GLU A 292 -3.11 -18.89 9.45
C GLU A 292 -2.06 -18.48 10.48
N GLY A 293 -1.60 -19.41 11.31
CA GLY A 293 -0.57 -19.15 12.32
C GLY A 293 0.83 -18.87 11.74
N GLY A 294 1.11 -19.37 10.53
CA GLY A 294 2.43 -19.24 9.89
C GLY A 294 2.48 -18.26 8.72
N LEU A 295 3.62 -18.22 8.02
CA LEU A 295 3.83 -17.37 6.84
C LEU A 295 3.29 -18.04 5.57
N CYS A 296 2.04 -17.76 5.20
CA CYS A 296 1.32 -18.37 4.07
C CYS A 296 1.25 -19.92 4.09
N ALA A 297 1.64 -20.54 5.20
CA ALA A 297 1.63 -21.97 5.46
C ALA A 297 1.61 -22.14 6.99
N GLY A 298 0.62 -22.87 7.52
CA GLY A 298 0.47 -23.10 8.95
C GLY A 298 -0.93 -23.55 9.31
N GLU A 299 -1.16 -23.76 10.61
CA GLU A 299 -2.47 -24.12 11.15
C GLU A 299 -3.50 -23.01 10.89
N VAL A 300 -4.70 -23.42 10.50
CA VAL A 300 -5.81 -22.53 10.17
C VAL A 300 -6.60 -22.24 11.43
N MET A 301 -6.39 -21.06 12.01
CA MET A 301 -7.11 -20.63 13.22
C MET A 301 -8.55 -20.22 12.91
N PHE A 302 -8.79 -19.71 11.71
CA PHE A 302 -10.12 -19.31 11.25
C PHE A 302 -10.27 -19.53 9.75
N SER A 303 -11.44 -20.01 9.35
CA SER A 303 -11.89 -20.00 7.96
C SER A 303 -13.37 -19.65 7.91
N GLU A 304 -13.70 -18.65 7.11
CA GLU A 304 -15.09 -18.20 6.92
C GLU A 304 -15.94 -19.22 6.16
N TYR A 305 -15.33 -19.98 5.24
CA TYR A 305 -16.02 -20.99 4.43
C TYR A 305 -16.11 -22.37 5.11
N GLY A 306 -15.73 -22.47 6.39
CA GLY A 306 -15.63 -23.75 7.10
C GLY A 306 -14.48 -24.62 6.59
N ASN A 307 -14.05 -25.57 7.41
CA ASN A 307 -12.97 -26.50 7.08
C ASN A 307 -13.48 -27.61 6.14
N GLY A 308 -13.95 -27.25 4.94
CA GLY A 308 -14.49 -28.17 3.92
C GLY A 308 -13.42 -28.98 3.17
N GLY A 309 -12.30 -29.30 3.84
CA GLY A 309 -11.14 -29.95 3.23
C GLY A 309 -10.69 -31.24 3.88
N ASN A 310 -11.47 -31.84 4.78
CA ASN A 310 -11.12 -33.15 5.33
C ASN A 310 -12.34 -33.94 5.86
N LYS A 311 -12.94 -34.76 4.99
CA LYS A 311 -13.64 -36.04 5.26
C LYS A 311 -14.38 -36.49 3.98
N LYS A 312 -13.67 -36.97 2.97
CA LYS A 312 -14.15 -38.13 2.21
C LYS A 312 -13.59 -39.35 2.94
N LYS A 313 -14.35 -39.86 3.92
CA LYS A 313 -14.13 -41.21 4.44
C LYS A 313 -14.91 -42.20 3.57
N PRO A 314 -14.37 -43.39 3.31
CA PRO A 314 -14.98 -44.45 2.50
C PRO A 314 -15.96 -45.29 3.32
N GLY A 315 -16.84 -46.02 2.63
CA GLY A 315 -17.82 -46.98 3.17
C GLY A 315 -19.25 -46.40 3.18
N ASN A 316 -20.30 -47.07 2.71
CA ASN A 316 -20.49 -48.51 2.52
C ASN A 316 -21.73 -48.70 1.63
N GLU A 317 -21.68 -49.58 0.62
CA GLU A 317 -22.82 -50.40 0.19
C GLU A 317 -22.26 -51.54 -0.69
N GLU A 318 -22.15 -52.71 -0.07
CA GLU A 318 -21.92 -54.00 -0.72
C GLU A 318 -23.18 -54.41 -1.48
N GLY A 319 -23.01 -55.05 -2.65
CA GLY A 319 -24.05 -55.91 -3.23
C GLY A 319 -24.25 -55.81 -4.74
N ASN A 320 -23.29 -56.28 -5.54
CA ASN A 320 -23.58 -57.20 -6.65
C ASN A 320 -22.28 -57.71 -7.28
N GLU A 321 -21.96 -58.97 -6.99
CA GLU A 321 -21.02 -59.78 -7.75
C GLU A 321 -21.76 -60.57 -8.83
N LYS A 322 -20.98 -60.90 -9.86
CA LYS A 322 -21.18 -61.83 -11.01
C LYS A 322 -21.64 -61.15 -12.29
N GLU A 323 -21.11 -61.47 -13.46
CA GLU A 323 -19.95 -62.23 -13.95
C GLU A 323 -19.81 -61.81 -15.44
N ASP A 324 -18.80 -62.33 -16.14
CA ASP A 324 -18.46 -62.15 -17.57
C ASP A 324 -17.26 -61.20 -17.76
N GLY A 325 -16.07 -61.63 -18.17
CA GLY A 325 -15.74 -62.74 -19.06
C GLY A 325 -14.80 -62.19 -20.13
N GLU A 326 -13.51 -62.48 -19.97
CA GLU A 326 -12.41 -62.51 -20.95
C GLU A 326 -12.63 -61.82 -22.31
N ASN A 327 -11.79 -60.81 -22.61
CA ASN A 327 -11.21 -60.72 -23.95
C ASN A 327 -9.85 -59.99 -23.90
N ASP A 328 -8.79 -60.77 -24.11
CA ASP A 328 -7.45 -60.33 -24.50
C ASP A 328 -7.50 -59.63 -25.88
N GLY A 329 -6.69 -58.59 -26.05
CA GLY A 329 -6.56 -57.90 -27.33
C GLY A 329 -5.54 -56.77 -27.30
N GLN A 330 -4.28 -57.13 -27.51
CA GLN A 330 -3.14 -56.26 -27.86
C GLN A 330 -3.50 -55.26 -28.97
N MET A 331 -3.08 -53.99 -28.87
CA MET A 331 -2.51 -53.10 -29.92
C MET A 331 -1.93 -51.88 -29.19
N GLU A 332 -0.62 -51.82 -28.96
CA GLU A 332 0.43 -51.19 -29.80
C GLU A 332 0.55 -49.67 -29.61
N ASP A 333 1.77 -49.29 -29.20
CA ASP A 333 2.32 -47.94 -29.08
C ASP A 333 2.13 -47.13 -30.36
N SER A 334 1.84 -45.84 -30.20
CA SER A 334 2.21 -44.81 -31.17
C SER A 334 2.37 -43.48 -30.43
N ASP A 335 3.61 -43.24 -29.99
CA ASP A 335 4.14 -41.89 -29.80
C ASP A 335 4.25 -41.26 -31.20
N GLU A 336 3.49 -40.22 -31.47
CA GLU A 336 3.69 -39.36 -32.64
C GLU A 336 4.37 -38.07 -32.21
N ASP A 337 5.56 -37.89 -32.78
CA ASP A 337 6.43 -36.72 -32.74
C ASP A 337 5.76 -35.50 -33.41
N ASP A 338 5.77 -34.37 -32.72
CA ASP A 338 5.57 -33.03 -33.31
C ASP A 338 6.87 -32.22 -33.17
N GLU A 339 7.85 -32.50 -34.04
CA GLU A 339 8.97 -31.61 -34.37
C GLU A 339 8.93 -31.24 -35.85
N ALA A 340 8.54 -30.00 -36.15
CA ALA A 340 8.76 -29.22 -37.38
C ALA A 340 8.05 -27.87 -37.17
N ASP A 341 8.51 -26.68 -37.54
CA ASP A 341 9.69 -26.14 -38.17
C ASP A 341 9.62 -24.64 -37.85
N ASN A 342 10.73 -23.98 -37.49
CA ASN A 342 10.91 -22.54 -37.66
C ASN A 342 12.36 -22.15 -37.36
N GLU A 343 13.25 -22.53 -38.26
CA GLU A 343 14.48 -21.80 -38.54
C GLU A 343 14.50 -21.48 -40.03
N GLU A 344 14.27 -20.22 -40.39
CA GLU A 344 14.85 -19.55 -41.55
C GLU A 344 14.54 -18.06 -41.42
N ASP A 345 15.55 -17.29 -40.97
CA ASP A 345 15.89 -15.95 -41.46
C ASP A 345 17.06 -15.40 -40.62
N MET A 346 18.27 -15.86 -40.97
CA MET A 346 19.50 -15.09 -40.82
C MET A 346 20.06 -14.84 -42.21
N GLU A 347 20.00 -13.60 -42.68
CA GLU A 347 21.06 -13.05 -43.53
C GLU A 347 21.61 -11.80 -42.86
N GLU A 348 22.79 -11.95 -42.29
CA GLU A 348 23.75 -10.87 -42.08
C GLU A 348 24.31 -10.44 -43.44
N GLY A 349 24.36 -9.13 -43.64
CA GLY A 349 25.21 -8.50 -44.65
C GLY A 349 25.91 -7.30 -44.00
N GLU A 350 27.06 -7.56 -43.38
CA GLU A 350 28.12 -6.55 -43.23
C GLU A 350 28.99 -6.63 -44.49
N GLU A 351 29.17 -5.49 -45.20
CA GLU A 351 30.47 -5.04 -45.71
C GLU A 351 30.35 -3.59 -46.24
N ASP A 352 31.34 -2.78 -45.84
CA ASP A 352 31.75 -1.41 -46.23
C ASP A 352 30.98 -0.15 -45.78
#